data_AF-A0A180H5A2-F1
#
_entry.id   AF-A0A180H5A2-F1
#
_cell.length_a   1.000
_cell.length_b   1.000
_cell.length_c   1.000
_cell.angle_alpha   90.00
_cell.angle_beta   90.00
_cell.angle_gamma   90.00
#
_symmetry.space_group_name_H-M   'P 1'
#
loop_
_entity.id
_entity.type
_entity.pdbx_description
1 polymer ?
#
loop_
_entity_poly.entity_id
_entity_poly.type
_entity_poly.pdbx_seq_one_letter_code
_entity_poly.pdbx_strand_id
1 'polypeptide(L)'
;MRSYYFLGQFIAPVSPSLPSSYADHHPQVGFLQRGHQELHVYCAPRQKIGRLSSLASEHLGPLLGQISLCLTPVTSNKVSSSNPEIMKVRAFVVSRRGVPPELRGCVFSRAKDIHRVQMAFRASNIDLTPIWNYNPSAFFDIPQVEFVRTEAHEVTAQQPWVTRALCQFRTALKPHQLTALLFLRNNETANADPMVLWNHPTNAWIRSCVDQTGFNPLGDSTSPRAQGSILADNMGLGKTLTALAFILSTFDSAVQFMWEKGLKIPSIGHHKWNPQLN
;
A
#
# COMPACT_ATOMS: atom_id res chain seq x y z
N MET A 1 -11.35 -15.25 22.54
CA MET A 1 -12.36 -15.09 21.46
C MET A 1 -11.78 -15.64 20.16
N ARG A 2 -12.55 -16.39 19.36
CA ARG A 2 -12.12 -16.84 18.02
C ARG A 2 -12.44 -15.73 17.02
N SER A 3 -11.44 -14.93 16.71
CA SER A 3 -11.56 -13.80 15.78
C SER A 3 -10.80 -14.10 14.49
N TYR A 4 -11.28 -13.54 13.39
CA TYR A 4 -10.47 -13.44 12.17
C TYR A 4 -9.38 -12.39 12.35
N TYR A 5 -8.33 -12.52 11.54
CA TYR A 5 -7.29 -11.54 11.33
C TYR A 5 -7.19 -11.24 9.85
N PHE A 6 -6.93 -9.99 9.51
CA PHE A 6 -6.63 -9.56 8.15
C PHE A 6 -5.15 -9.78 7.86
N LEU A 7 -4.85 -10.58 6.84
CA LEU A 7 -3.48 -10.98 6.50
C LEU A 7 -2.86 -10.06 5.44
N GLY A 8 -3.68 -9.39 4.63
CA GLY A 8 -3.21 -8.53 3.56
C GLY A 8 -4.13 -8.50 2.36
N GLN A 9 -3.82 -7.60 1.45
CA GLN A 9 -4.40 -7.54 0.12
C GLN A 9 -3.49 -8.23 -0.90
N PHE A 10 -4.09 -8.75 -1.96
CA PHE A 10 -3.38 -9.36 -3.08
C PHE A 10 -3.94 -8.89 -4.42
N ILE A 11 -3.13 -9.06 -5.45
CA ILE A 11 -3.52 -8.92 -6.85
C ILE A 11 -3.05 -10.19 -7.55
N ALA A 12 -3.96 -10.87 -8.25
CA ALA A 12 -3.66 -12.08 -8.99
C ALA A 12 -4.17 -11.99 -10.44
N PRO A 13 -3.33 -12.30 -11.45
CA PRO A 13 -3.78 -12.31 -12.83
C PRO A 13 -4.77 -13.46 -13.06
N VAL A 14 -5.79 -13.20 -13.88
CA VAL A 14 -6.81 -14.19 -14.25
C VAL A 14 -6.62 -14.55 -15.72
N SER A 15 -6.42 -15.85 -15.98
CA SER A 15 -6.41 -16.39 -17.34
C SER A 15 -7.86 -16.51 -17.83
N PRO A 16 -8.28 -15.72 -18.83
CA PRO A 16 -9.67 -15.69 -19.26
C PRO A 16 -10.08 -17.00 -19.93
N SER A 17 -11.30 -17.46 -19.67
CA SER A 17 -11.82 -18.70 -20.27
C SER A 17 -12.38 -18.52 -21.69
N LEU A 18 -12.77 -17.30 -22.07
CA LEU A 18 -13.18 -16.91 -23.43
C LEU A 18 -12.69 -15.48 -23.72
N PRO A 19 -12.52 -15.10 -24.99
CA PRO A 19 -12.37 -13.70 -25.38
C PRO A 19 -13.70 -12.98 -25.17
N SER A 20 -13.99 -12.54 -23.95
CA SER A 20 -15.16 -11.71 -23.69
C SER A 20 -14.86 -10.25 -23.98
N SER A 21 -15.80 -9.59 -24.64
CA SER A 21 -15.91 -8.14 -24.69
C SER A 21 -16.16 -7.62 -23.27
N TYR A 22 -15.10 -7.37 -22.50
CA TYR A 22 -15.20 -6.72 -21.20
C TYR A 22 -15.46 -5.23 -21.43
N ALA A 23 -16.73 -4.89 -21.69
CA ALA A 23 -17.17 -3.52 -21.92
C ALA A 23 -17.33 -2.72 -20.61
N ASP A 24 -17.40 -3.40 -19.46
CA ASP A 24 -17.60 -2.75 -18.17
C ASP A 24 -16.27 -2.47 -17.46
N HIS A 25 -16.00 -1.18 -17.26
CA HIS A 25 -14.83 -0.67 -16.55
C HIS A 25 -14.98 -0.67 -15.03
N HIS A 26 -16.11 -1.17 -14.52
CA HIS A 26 -16.42 -1.13 -13.09
C HIS A 26 -15.94 -2.40 -12.39
N PRO A 27 -15.24 -2.29 -11.24
CA PRO A 27 -14.91 -3.44 -10.41
C PRO A 27 -16.18 -4.21 -10.02
N GLN A 28 -16.20 -5.51 -10.29
CA GLN A 28 -17.31 -6.38 -9.93
C GLN A 28 -16.93 -7.28 -8.77
N VAL A 29 -17.90 -7.68 -7.94
CA VAL A 29 -17.63 -8.63 -6.85
C VAL A 29 -17.18 -9.97 -7.44
N GLY A 30 -16.00 -10.40 -6.99
CA GLY A 30 -15.34 -11.62 -7.45
C GLY A 30 -15.43 -12.74 -6.40
N PHE A 31 -15.62 -13.96 -6.87
CA PHE A 31 -15.66 -15.18 -6.05
C PHE A 31 -14.64 -16.18 -6.58
N LEU A 32 -13.97 -16.86 -5.65
CA LEU A 32 -13.13 -18.00 -5.97
C LEU A 32 -13.92 -19.29 -5.72
N GLN A 33 -13.85 -20.21 -6.67
CA GLN A 33 -14.39 -21.55 -6.53
C GLN A 33 -13.26 -22.57 -6.72
N ARG A 34 -13.16 -23.50 -5.76
CA ARG A 34 -12.21 -24.61 -5.86
C ARG A 34 -12.75 -25.66 -6.82
N GLY A 35 -12.11 -25.85 -7.97
CA GLY A 35 -12.27 -27.02 -8.83
C GLY A 35 -11.40 -28.19 -8.35
N HIS A 36 -11.41 -29.29 -9.11
CA HIS A 36 -10.59 -30.47 -8.78
C HIS A 36 -9.08 -30.20 -8.89
N GLN A 37 -8.68 -29.48 -9.94
CA GLN A 37 -7.28 -29.14 -10.22
C GLN A 37 -7.07 -27.64 -10.43
N GLU A 38 -8.15 -26.87 -10.56
CA GLU A 38 -8.10 -25.47 -10.93
C GLU A 38 -8.86 -24.60 -9.94
N LEU A 39 -8.39 -23.37 -9.80
CA LEU A 39 -9.05 -22.35 -9.02
C LEU A 39 -9.73 -21.36 -9.96
N HIS A 40 -11.06 -21.42 -10.00
CA HIS A 40 -11.89 -20.64 -10.91
C HIS A 40 -12.28 -19.30 -10.30
N VAL A 41 -12.34 -18.28 -11.15
CA VAL A 41 -12.77 -16.92 -10.80
C VAL A 41 -14.12 -16.64 -11.44
N TYR A 42 -15.08 -16.23 -10.61
CA TYR A 42 -16.44 -15.88 -11.01
C TYR A 42 -16.77 -14.43 -10.62
N CYS A 43 -17.60 -13.77 -11.42
CA CYS A 43 -18.27 -12.51 -11.06
C CYS A 43 -19.75 -12.74 -10.75
N ALA A 44 -20.34 -11.84 -9.97
CA ALA A 44 -21.80 -11.77 -9.84
C ALA A 44 -22.47 -11.51 -11.21
N PRO A 45 -23.61 -12.15 -11.53
CA PRO A 45 -24.39 -13.06 -10.66
C PRO A 45 -23.96 -14.54 -10.70
N ARG A 46 -22.98 -14.95 -11.53
CA ARG A 46 -22.24 -16.25 -11.54
C ARG A 46 -21.49 -16.46 -12.88
N GLN A 47 -20.97 -15.40 -13.47
CA GLN A 47 -20.25 -15.49 -14.74
C GLN A 47 -18.82 -15.96 -14.49
N LYS A 48 -18.40 -17.08 -15.12
CA LYS A 48 -17.01 -17.51 -15.07
C LYS A 48 -16.15 -16.54 -15.89
N ILE A 49 -15.19 -15.91 -15.22
CA ILE A 49 -14.23 -15.00 -15.85
C ILE A 49 -13.04 -15.79 -16.36
N GLY A 50 -12.56 -16.73 -15.56
CA GLY A 50 -11.35 -17.48 -15.89
C GLY A 50 -10.85 -18.35 -14.76
N ARG A 51 -9.53 -18.58 -14.76
CA ARG A 51 -8.81 -19.37 -13.76
C ARG A 51 -7.55 -18.65 -13.29
N LEU A 52 -7.14 -18.91 -12.05
CA LEU A 52 -5.83 -18.53 -11.55
C LEU A 52 -4.75 -19.50 -12.06
N SER A 53 -3.48 -19.20 -11.78
CA SER A 53 -2.34 -20.04 -12.18
C SER A 53 -2.42 -21.46 -11.60
N SER A 54 -1.66 -22.39 -12.17
CA SER A 54 -1.51 -23.74 -11.63
C SER A 54 -0.97 -23.72 -10.19
N LEU A 55 0.05 -22.91 -9.92
CA LEU A 55 0.61 -22.71 -8.58
C LEU A 55 -0.43 -22.16 -7.59
N ALA A 56 -1.23 -21.19 -8.00
CA ALA A 56 -2.33 -20.68 -7.16
C ALA A 56 -3.40 -21.76 -6.93
N SER A 57 -3.69 -22.58 -7.93
CA SER A 57 -4.68 -23.66 -7.81
C SER A 57 -4.21 -24.76 -6.84
N GLU A 58 -2.94 -25.11 -6.91
CA GLU A 58 -2.30 -26.11 -6.05
C GLU A 58 -2.23 -25.64 -4.58
N HIS A 59 -1.78 -24.41 -4.35
CA HIS A 59 -1.49 -23.94 -2.99
C HIS A 59 -2.66 -23.22 -2.32
N LEU A 60 -3.45 -22.42 -3.05
CA LEU A 60 -4.58 -21.68 -2.48
C LEU A 60 -5.88 -22.50 -2.51
N GLY A 61 -6.07 -23.36 -3.51
CA GLY A 61 -7.25 -24.21 -3.64
C GLY A 61 -7.60 -24.98 -2.36
N PRO A 62 -6.65 -25.71 -1.74
CA PRO A 62 -6.88 -26.43 -0.49
C PRO A 62 -7.35 -25.57 0.69
N LEU A 63 -7.09 -24.26 0.68
CA LEU A 63 -7.49 -23.36 1.76
C LEU A 63 -8.97 -22.94 1.70
N LEU A 64 -9.60 -23.07 0.52
CA LEU A 64 -10.99 -22.67 0.28
C LEU A 64 -12.03 -23.67 0.82
N GLY A 65 -11.58 -24.83 1.33
CA GLY A 65 -12.46 -25.90 1.78
C GLY A 65 -12.79 -26.90 0.67
N GLN A 66 -14.02 -27.39 0.63
CA GLN A 66 -14.43 -28.46 -0.27
C GLN A 66 -14.48 -28.01 -1.74
N ILE A 67 -14.33 -28.97 -2.64
CA ILE A 67 -14.45 -28.76 -4.08
C ILE A 67 -15.89 -28.31 -4.40
N SER A 68 -16.03 -27.47 -5.43
CA SER A 68 -17.29 -26.88 -5.91
C SER A 68 -17.91 -25.83 -5.00
N LEU A 69 -17.36 -25.58 -3.80
CA LEU A 69 -17.80 -24.46 -2.97
C LEU A 69 -17.16 -23.15 -3.42
N CYS A 70 -18.00 -22.13 -3.56
CA CYS A 70 -17.54 -20.75 -3.66
C CYS A 70 -17.15 -20.24 -2.27
N LEU A 71 -16.07 -19.48 -2.20
CA LEU A 71 -15.68 -18.78 -0.98
C LEU A 71 -16.83 -17.96 -0.43
N THR A 72 -17.17 -18.19 0.84
CA THR A 72 -18.05 -17.27 1.56
C THR A 72 -17.28 -16.03 2.00
N PRO A 73 -17.74 -14.82 1.61
CA PRO A 73 -17.09 -13.59 2.04
C PRO A 73 -17.14 -13.47 3.56
N VAL A 74 -16.23 -12.66 4.10
CA VAL A 74 -16.30 -12.27 5.52
C VAL A 74 -17.47 -11.32 5.70
N THR A 75 -18.33 -11.63 6.67
CA THR A 75 -19.52 -10.84 7.04
C THR A 75 -19.48 -10.36 8.49
N SER A 76 -18.56 -10.87 9.31
CA SER A 76 -18.34 -10.46 10.70
C SER A 76 -16.95 -10.87 11.19
N ASN A 77 -16.51 -10.29 12.31
CA ASN A 77 -15.28 -10.68 13.00
C ASN A 77 -15.36 -12.03 13.73
N LYS A 78 -16.57 -12.56 13.97
CA LYS A 78 -16.77 -13.79 14.72
C LYS A 78 -16.57 -15.01 13.83
N VAL A 79 -15.78 -15.96 14.32
CA VAL A 79 -15.60 -17.25 13.66
C VAL A 79 -16.72 -18.20 14.10
N SER A 80 -17.57 -18.64 13.17
CA SER A 80 -18.49 -19.76 13.43
C SER A 80 -17.69 -21.04 13.67
N SER A 81 -18.06 -21.80 14.71
CA SER A 81 -17.42 -23.08 15.06
C SER A 81 -17.58 -24.16 13.99
N SER A 82 -18.55 -24.01 13.09
CA SER A 82 -18.87 -24.95 12.02
C SER A 82 -18.13 -24.70 10.70
N ASN A 83 -17.37 -23.62 10.54
CA ASN A 83 -16.74 -23.30 9.26
C ASN A 83 -15.45 -24.12 9.03
N PRO A 84 -15.42 -25.01 8.02
CA PRO A 84 -14.24 -25.80 7.69
C PRO A 84 -13.18 -24.98 6.92
N GLU A 85 -13.57 -23.84 6.34
CA GLU A 85 -12.69 -22.97 5.55
C GLU A 85 -11.51 -22.45 6.40
N ILE A 86 -10.30 -22.53 5.85
CA ILE A 86 -9.06 -22.07 6.47
C ILE A 86 -8.82 -20.58 6.16
N MET A 87 -9.26 -20.18 4.96
CA MET A 87 -9.10 -18.83 4.44
C MET A 87 -10.44 -18.29 3.97
N LYS A 88 -10.70 -17.01 4.26
CA LYS A 88 -11.77 -16.24 3.65
C LYS A 88 -11.19 -15.13 2.79
N VAL A 89 -11.88 -14.84 1.69
CA VAL A 89 -11.47 -13.78 0.76
C VAL A 89 -12.65 -12.88 0.46
N ARG A 90 -12.40 -11.58 0.43
CA ARG A 90 -13.28 -10.59 -0.19
C ARG A 90 -12.56 -10.04 -1.41
N ALA A 91 -13.05 -10.33 -2.61
CA ALA A 91 -12.36 -9.97 -3.84
C ALA A 91 -13.27 -9.26 -4.85
N PHE A 92 -12.61 -8.59 -5.79
CA PHE A 92 -13.19 -7.90 -6.90
C PHE A 92 -12.41 -8.24 -8.16
N VAL A 93 -13.13 -8.47 -9.26
CA VAL A 93 -12.53 -8.60 -10.59
C VAL A 93 -12.46 -7.21 -11.20
N VAL A 94 -11.27 -6.86 -11.68
CA VAL A 94 -11.00 -5.61 -12.38
C VAL A 94 -10.61 -5.94 -13.80
N SER A 95 -11.40 -5.46 -14.75
CA SER A 95 -11.16 -5.63 -16.19
C SER A 95 -10.77 -4.29 -16.82
N ARG A 96 -9.79 -4.33 -17.72
CA ARG A 96 -9.33 -3.16 -18.50
C ARG A 96 -9.19 -3.56 -19.96
N ARG A 97 -9.44 -2.63 -20.88
CA ARG A 97 -9.27 -2.91 -22.32
C ARG A 97 -7.81 -3.28 -22.61
N GLY A 98 -7.61 -4.37 -23.35
CA GLY A 98 -6.29 -4.82 -23.80
C GLY A 98 -5.41 -5.46 -22.72
N VAL A 99 -5.90 -5.61 -21.48
CA VAL A 99 -5.15 -6.22 -20.38
C VAL A 99 -5.94 -7.42 -19.83
N PRO A 100 -5.28 -8.54 -19.50
CA PRO A 100 -5.95 -9.65 -18.81
C PRO A 100 -6.64 -9.19 -17.53
N PRO A 101 -7.81 -9.76 -17.18
CA PRO A 101 -8.51 -9.42 -15.96
C PRO A 101 -7.66 -9.75 -14.72
N GLU A 102 -7.82 -8.96 -13.66
CA GLU A 102 -7.14 -9.16 -12.38
C GLU A 102 -8.16 -9.42 -11.28
N LEU A 103 -7.82 -10.35 -10.38
CA LEU A 103 -8.52 -10.53 -9.12
C LEU A 103 -7.78 -9.76 -8.02
N ARG A 104 -8.45 -8.78 -7.44
CA ARG A 104 -7.93 -7.99 -6.32
C ARG A 104 -8.73 -8.32 -5.07
N GLY A 105 -8.08 -8.66 -3.97
CA GLY A 105 -8.83 -9.07 -2.79
C GLY A 105 -8.09 -8.93 -1.47
N CYS A 106 -8.87 -9.06 -0.41
CA CYS A 106 -8.43 -9.06 0.99
C CYS A 106 -8.56 -10.46 1.57
N VAL A 107 -7.54 -10.89 2.32
CA VAL A 107 -7.43 -12.23 2.89
C VAL A 107 -7.61 -12.20 4.39
N PHE A 108 -8.42 -13.12 4.88
CA PHE A 108 -8.73 -13.26 6.30
C PHE A 108 -8.56 -14.69 6.74
N SER A 109 -8.01 -14.90 7.92
CA SER A 109 -7.83 -16.24 8.49
C SER A 109 -7.89 -16.22 10.01
N ARG A 110 -7.97 -17.40 10.61
CA ARG A 110 -7.93 -17.58 12.07
C ARG A 110 -6.48 -17.52 12.53
N ALA A 111 -6.22 -17.09 13.76
CA ALA A 111 -4.87 -17.00 14.33
C ALA A 111 -4.03 -18.27 14.10
N LYS A 112 -4.61 -19.45 14.36
CA LYS A 112 -3.94 -20.75 14.19
C LYS A 112 -3.55 -21.10 12.75
N ASP A 113 -4.18 -20.47 11.77
CA ASP A 113 -4.05 -20.79 10.34
C ASP A 113 -3.22 -19.73 9.58
N ILE A 114 -2.84 -18.62 10.22
CA ILE A 114 -2.13 -17.49 9.60
C ILE A 114 -0.88 -17.96 8.83
N HIS A 115 0.01 -18.69 9.50
CA HIS A 115 1.27 -19.14 8.90
C HIS A 115 1.03 -20.04 7.68
N ARG A 116 0.03 -20.92 7.76
CA ARG A 116 -0.34 -21.81 6.65
C ARG A 116 -0.84 -21.03 5.45
N VAL A 117 -1.68 -20.01 5.67
CA VAL A 117 -2.17 -19.15 4.58
C VAL A 117 -1.02 -18.35 3.98
N GLN A 118 -0.16 -17.73 4.80
CA GLN A 118 0.99 -16.96 4.31
C GLN A 118 1.95 -17.81 3.46
N MET A 119 2.25 -19.03 3.90
CA MET A 119 3.09 -19.96 3.14
C MET A 119 2.46 -20.35 1.80
N ALA A 120 1.14 -20.54 1.75
CA ALA A 120 0.45 -20.87 0.50
C ALA A 120 0.49 -19.70 -0.51
N PHE A 121 0.37 -18.45 -0.05
CA PHE A 121 0.51 -17.27 -0.92
C PHE A 121 1.94 -17.10 -1.45
N ARG A 122 2.93 -17.34 -0.60
CA ARG A 122 4.34 -17.36 -1.05
C ARG A 122 4.57 -18.44 -2.10
N ALA A 123 4.06 -19.65 -1.86
CA ALA A 123 4.19 -20.77 -2.80
C ALA A 123 3.41 -20.55 -4.11
N SER A 124 2.30 -19.82 -4.07
CA SER A 124 1.55 -19.44 -5.28
C SER A 124 2.16 -18.29 -6.07
N ASN A 125 3.26 -17.70 -5.57
CA ASN A 125 3.88 -16.50 -6.12
C ASN A 125 2.91 -15.31 -6.21
N ILE A 126 2.04 -15.17 -5.20
CA ILE A 126 1.11 -14.05 -5.06
C ILE A 126 1.44 -13.32 -3.77
N ASP A 127 1.82 -12.04 -3.90
CA ASP A 127 2.19 -11.23 -2.76
C ASP A 127 0.98 -10.86 -1.89
N LEU A 128 1.12 -11.08 -0.59
CA LEU A 128 0.25 -10.50 0.42
C LEU A 128 0.90 -9.23 0.95
N THR A 129 0.25 -8.10 0.66
CA THR A 129 0.72 -6.79 1.12
C THR A 129 -0.19 -6.26 2.23
N PRO A 130 0.37 -5.66 3.29
CA PRO A 130 -0.45 -5.00 4.30
C PRO A 130 -1.15 -3.77 3.74
N ILE A 131 -2.35 -3.46 4.25
CA ILE A 131 -2.96 -2.15 4.06
C ILE A 131 -2.36 -1.21 5.10
N TRP A 132 -1.76 -0.12 4.67
CA TRP A 132 -0.95 0.74 5.54
C TRP A 132 -1.76 1.60 6.49
N ASN A 133 -2.90 2.13 6.02
CA ASN A 133 -3.85 2.87 6.84
C ASN A 133 -5.08 1.99 7.11
N TYR A 134 -4.83 0.75 7.51
CA TYR A 134 -5.88 -0.22 7.75
C TYR A 134 -6.77 0.26 8.89
N ASN A 135 -8.04 0.50 8.58
CA ASN A 135 -9.05 0.83 9.56
C ASN A 135 -9.93 -0.41 9.81
N PRO A 136 -9.81 -1.08 10.98
CA PRO A 136 -10.61 -2.25 11.30
C PRO A 136 -12.11 -2.03 11.14
N SER A 137 -12.64 -0.83 11.37
CA SER A 137 -14.08 -0.57 11.28
C SER A 137 -14.63 -0.70 9.85
N ALA A 138 -13.79 -0.49 8.83
CA ALA A 138 -14.15 -0.77 7.43
C ALA A 138 -14.19 -2.28 7.10
N PHE A 139 -13.67 -3.12 8.00
CA PHE A 139 -13.51 -4.57 7.85
C PHE A 139 -14.11 -5.32 9.04
N PHE A 140 -15.29 -4.92 9.51
CA PHE A 140 -16.04 -5.59 10.58
C PHE A 140 -15.28 -5.68 11.91
N ASP A 141 -14.42 -4.71 12.21
CA ASP A 141 -13.55 -4.67 13.39
C ASP A 141 -12.54 -5.83 13.46
N ILE A 142 -12.16 -6.37 12.30
CA ILE A 142 -11.12 -7.40 12.22
C ILE A 142 -9.75 -6.74 12.31
N PRO A 143 -8.86 -7.14 13.23
CA PRO A 143 -7.51 -6.59 13.30
C PRO A 143 -6.61 -7.12 12.18
N GLN A 144 -5.67 -6.29 11.72
CA GLN A 144 -4.61 -6.71 10.83
C GLN A 144 -3.49 -7.42 11.59
N VAL A 145 -2.86 -8.43 10.98
CA VAL A 145 -1.66 -9.06 11.52
C VAL A 145 -0.50 -8.06 11.50
N GLU A 146 0.12 -7.81 12.65
CA GLU A 146 1.37 -7.06 12.72
C GLU A 146 2.47 -7.86 12.03
N PHE A 147 2.88 -7.39 10.85
CA PHE A 147 4.09 -7.89 10.21
C PHE A 147 5.28 -7.39 11.03
N VAL A 148 6.02 -8.31 11.67
CA VAL A 148 7.33 -8.00 12.23
C VAL A 148 8.21 -7.56 11.07
N ARG A 149 8.47 -6.25 10.99
CA ARG A 149 9.32 -5.67 9.95
C ARG A 149 10.76 -5.84 10.34
N THR A 150 11.45 -6.78 9.69
CA THR A 150 12.92 -6.80 9.70
C THR A 150 13.50 -5.55 9.01
N GLU A 151 12.75 -4.92 8.11
CA GLU A 151 13.16 -3.73 7.34
C GLU A 151 13.21 -2.42 8.14
N ALA A 152 12.62 -2.38 9.36
CA ALA A 152 12.72 -1.21 10.21
C ALA A 152 14.17 -0.96 10.68
N HIS A 153 15.05 -1.96 10.60
CA HIS A 153 16.46 -1.79 10.93
C HIS A 153 17.33 -1.32 9.76
N GLU A 154 16.97 -1.62 8.51
CA GLU A 154 17.81 -1.25 7.36
C GLU A 154 17.66 0.21 6.93
N VAL A 155 16.43 0.74 6.88
CA VAL A 155 16.22 2.16 6.50
C VAL A 155 16.69 3.12 7.61
N THR A 156 16.63 2.68 8.88
CA THR A 156 17.12 3.47 10.02
C THR A 156 18.65 3.45 10.14
N ALA A 157 19.30 2.39 9.64
CA ALA A 157 20.77 2.26 9.66
C ALA A 157 21.47 3.17 8.63
N GLN A 158 20.80 3.55 7.53
CA GLN A 158 21.46 4.29 6.46
C GLN A 158 21.42 5.82 6.56
N GLN A 159 20.66 6.43 7.48
CA GLN A 159 20.36 7.87 7.38
C GLN A 159 20.47 8.65 8.70
N PRO A 160 21.70 8.90 9.22
CA PRO A 160 21.94 9.54 10.52
C PRO A 160 21.27 10.90 10.71
N TRP A 161 21.07 11.66 9.62
CA TRP A 161 20.56 13.03 9.63
C TRP A 161 19.06 13.14 9.99
N VAL A 162 18.24 12.12 9.69
CA VAL A 162 16.80 12.10 10.04
C VAL A 162 16.53 11.33 11.33
N THR A 163 17.41 10.38 11.67
CA THR A 163 17.21 9.45 12.78
C THR A 163 16.99 10.19 14.10
N ARG A 164 17.69 11.30 14.35
CA ARG A 164 17.52 12.08 15.59
C ARG A 164 16.13 12.73 15.73
N ALA A 165 15.58 13.29 14.65
CA ALA A 165 14.26 13.92 14.64
C ALA A 165 13.13 12.88 14.68
N LEU A 166 13.25 11.78 13.93
CA LEU A 166 12.23 10.72 13.87
C LEU A 166 12.23 9.76 15.07
N CYS A 167 13.36 9.57 15.77
CA CYS A 167 13.40 8.74 16.98
C CYS A 167 12.49 9.30 18.11
N GLN A 168 12.16 10.59 18.07
CA GLN A 168 11.26 11.22 19.01
C GLN A 168 9.78 11.00 18.67
N PHE A 169 9.47 10.62 17.43
CA PHE A 169 8.10 10.37 16.98
C PHE A 169 7.78 8.88 16.95
N ARG A 170 6.88 8.44 17.86
CA ARG A 170 6.31 7.09 17.86
C ARG A 170 5.00 7.08 17.08
N THR A 171 5.07 6.84 15.78
CA THR A 171 3.87 6.70 14.94
C THR A 171 3.93 5.45 14.08
N ALA A 172 2.76 4.86 13.80
CA ALA A 172 2.63 3.75 12.83
C ALA A 172 3.04 4.17 11.40
N LEU A 173 3.15 5.47 11.14
CA LEU A 173 3.46 6.06 9.85
C LEU A 173 4.96 6.34 9.66
N LYS A 174 5.79 6.09 10.66
CA LYS A 174 7.23 6.37 10.65
C LYS A 174 7.95 5.97 9.34
N PRO A 175 7.70 4.80 8.74
CA PRO A 175 8.32 4.43 7.46
C PRO A 175 7.95 5.38 6.32
N HIS A 176 6.68 5.78 6.21
CA HIS A 176 6.23 6.74 5.19
C HIS A 176 6.77 8.15 5.44
N GLN A 177 6.86 8.55 6.71
CA GLN A 177 7.46 9.83 7.08
C GLN A 177 8.92 9.87 6.63
N LEU A 178 9.66 8.76 6.78
CA LEU A 178 11.03 8.66 6.28
C LEU A 178 11.12 8.68 4.75
N THR A 179 10.24 7.95 4.04
CA THR A 179 10.17 8.01 2.57
C THR A 179 9.83 9.42 2.07
N ALA A 180 8.89 10.11 2.72
CA ALA A 180 8.52 11.47 2.38
C ALA A 180 9.67 12.45 2.65
N LEU A 181 10.41 12.29 3.76
CA LEU A 181 11.58 13.12 4.07
C LEU A 181 12.72 12.92 3.05
N LEU A 182 12.95 11.69 2.60
CA LEU A 182 13.91 11.40 1.54
C LEU A 182 13.48 12.05 0.22
N PHE A 183 12.19 11.96 -0.12
CA PHE A 183 11.64 12.62 -1.31
C PHE A 183 11.80 14.14 -1.26
N LEU A 184 11.43 14.77 -0.14
CA LEU A 184 11.59 16.21 0.08
C LEU A 184 13.06 16.63 -0.07
N ARG A 185 13.99 15.91 0.57
CA ARG A 185 15.42 16.20 0.47
C ARG A 185 15.92 16.08 -0.97
N ASN A 186 15.55 15.02 -1.66
CA ASN A 186 15.98 14.82 -3.05
C ASN A 186 15.48 15.96 -3.94
N ASN A 187 14.25 16.44 -3.74
CA ASN A 187 13.71 17.58 -4.49
C ASN A 187 14.43 18.90 -4.20
N GLU A 188 15.00 19.08 -3.00
CA GLU A 188 15.81 20.27 -2.67
C GLU A 188 17.26 20.17 -3.17
N THR A 189 17.76 18.97 -3.48
CA THR A 189 19.11 18.79 -4.04
C THR A 189 19.13 19.11 -5.54
N ALA A 190 20.09 19.94 -5.96
CA ALA A 190 20.17 20.47 -7.33
C ALA A 190 20.39 19.42 -8.45
N ASN A 191 20.67 18.15 -8.09
CA ASN A 191 21.06 17.08 -9.03
C ASN A 191 20.01 15.97 -9.17
N ALA A 192 18.90 16.00 -8.43
CA ALA A 192 17.84 15.01 -8.60
C ALA A 192 17.00 15.36 -9.83
N ASP A 193 16.91 14.43 -10.79
CA ASP A 193 15.99 14.56 -11.92
C ASP A 193 14.55 14.35 -11.42
N PRO A 194 13.69 15.39 -11.42
CA PRO A 194 12.30 15.28 -10.97
C PRO A 194 11.49 14.31 -11.84
N MET A 195 11.98 13.98 -13.04
CA MET A 195 11.34 13.04 -13.95
C MET A 195 11.57 11.58 -13.59
N VAL A 196 12.49 11.25 -12.67
CA VAL A 196 12.70 9.86 -12.23
C VAL A 196 11.44 9.27 -11.63
N LEU A 197 10.72 10.04 -10.80
CA LEU A 197 9.46 9.58 -10.22
C LEU A 197 8.37 9.48 -11.29
N TRP A 198 8.25 10.49 -12.15
CA TRP A 198 7.26 10.51 -13.22
C TRP A 198 7.46 9.35 -14.21
N ASN A 199 8.70 9.03 -14.55
CA ASN A 199 9.09 8.00 -15.52
C ASN A 199 9.16 6.58 -14.92
N HIS A 200 9.03 6.44 -13.59
CA HIS A 200 9.07 5.13 -12.94
C HIS A 200 8.03 4.17 -13.58
N PRO A 201 8.39 2.89 -13.85
CA PRO A 201 7.49 1.94 -14.51
C PRO A 201 6.15 1.75 -13.78
N THR A 202 6.17 1.77 -12.45
CA THR A 202 4.97 1.68 -11.61
C THR A 202 4.01 2.86 -11.75
N ASN A 203 4.49 4.01 -12.26
CA ASN A 203 3.69 5.22 -12.49
C ASN A 203 3.23 5.37 -13.94
N ALA A 204 3.48 4.37 -14.80
CA ALA A 204 3.05 4.38 -16.21
C ALA A 204 1.54 4.60 -16.38
N TRP A 205 0.73 4.18 -15.40
CA TRP A 205 -0.72 4.39 -15.42
C TRP A 205 -1.09 5.87 -15.33
N ILE A 206 -0.32 6.69 -14.60
CA ILE A 206 -0.56 8.15 -14.48
C ILE A 206 -0.34 8.80 -15.85
N ARG A 207 0.75 8.44 -16.52
CA ARG A 207 1.07 8.94 -17.88
C ARG A 207 -0.02 8.55 -18.88
N SER A 208 -0.43 7.29 -18.88
CA SER A 208 -1.52 6.81 -19.72
C SER A 208 -2.86 7.52 -19.50
N CYS A 209 -3.14 8.01 -18.28
CA CYS A 209 -4.35 8.79 -17.99
C CYS A 209 -4.20 10.26 -18.41
N VAL A 210 -3.01 10.83 -18.27
CA VAL A 210 -2.71 12.23 -18.61
C VAL A 210 -2.58 12.43 -20.13
N ASP A 211 -2.06 11.44 -20.85
CA ASP A 211 -2.01 11.45 -22.32
C ASP A 211 -3.43 11.49 -22.93
N GLN A 212 -4.44 10.99 -22.21
CA GLN A 212 -5.85 11.05 -22.64
C GLN A 212 -6.49 12.43 -22.43
N THR A 213 -5.91 13.29 -21.60
CA THR A 213 -6.43 14.64 -21.32
C THR A 213 -5.77 15.73 -22.16
N GLY A 214 -4.80 15.38 -23.02
CA GLY A 214 -4.05 16.33 -23.83
C GLY A 214 -3.11 17.24 -23.03
N PHE A 215 -2.89 16.94 -21.75
CA PHE A 215 -1.99 17.69 -20.89
C PHE A 215 -0.54 17.26 -21.18
N ASN A 216 0.28 18.17 -21.69
CA ASN A 216 1.69 17.90 -21.96
C ASN A 216 2.57 18.48 -20.84
N PRO A 217 3.07 17.67 -19.89
CA PRO A 217 3.90 18.16 -18.79
C PRO A 217 5.26 18.73 -19.26
N LEU A 218 5.64 18.51 -20.52
CA LEU A 218 6.88 19.00 -21.14
C LEU A 218 6.76 20.41 -21.76
N GLY A 219 5.60 21.04 -21.72
CA GLY A 219 5.27 22.23 -22.52
C GLY A 219 6.08 23.51 -22.26
N ASP A 220 6.77 23.64 -21.13
CA ASP A 220 7.55 24.84 -20.81
C ASP A 220 8.84 24.49 -20.04
N SER A 221 9.86 24.10 -20.80
CA SER A 221 11.21 23.79 -20.29
C SER A 221 12.03 25.02 -19.86
N THR A 222 11.42 26.21 -19.85
CA THR A 222 12.07 27.47 -19.46
C THR A 222 11.61 28.03 -18.11
N SER A 223 10.71 27.35 -17.39
CA SER A 223 10.28 27.81 -16.07
C SER A 223 11.30 27.45 -14.97
N PRO A 224 11.55 28.33 -13.98
CA PRO A 224 12.45 28.03 -12.87
C PRO A 224 11.99 26.76 -12.16
N ARG A 225 12.93 25.83 -11.92
CA ARG A 225 12.69 24.56 -11.22
C ARG A 225 11.78 24.79 -10.03
N ALA A 226 10.55 24.30 -10.11
CA ALA A 226 9.63 24.35 -8.99
C ALA A 226 10.14 23.41 -7.89
N GLN A 227 10.88 23.94 -6.92
CA GLN A 227 11.41 23.21 -5.76
C GLN A 227 10.31 22.94 -4.69
N GLY A 228 9.04 23.07 -5.06
CA GLY A 228 7.91 22.83 -4.17
C GLY A 228 7.44 21.38 -4.24
N SER A 229 7.29 20.75 -3.08
CA SER A 229 6.65 19.43 -2.96
C SER A 229 5.31 19.59 -2.25
N ILE A 230 4.20 19.20 -2.88
CA ILE A 230 2.89 19.16 -2.21
C ILE A 230 2.70 17.76 -1.61
N LEU A 231 2.59 17.67 -0.29
CA LEU A 231 2.14 16.47 0.41
C LEU A 231 0.61 16.40 0.33
N ALA A 232 0.04 15.68 -0.62
CA ALA A 232 -1.41 15.48 -0.74
C ALA A 232 -1.80 14.01 -0.49
N ASP A 233 -2.39 13.75 0.69
CA ASP A 233 -3.59 12.92 0.94
C ASP A 233 -4.00 13.00 2.43
N ASN A 234 -5.14 12.42 2.82
CA ASN A 234 -5.95 12.52 4.05
C ASN A 234 -5.28 12.12 5.41
N MET A 235 -4.00 12.45 5.61
CA MET A 235 -3.22 12.16 6.81
C MET A 235 -2.71 13.47 7.45
N GLY A 236 -3.57 14.22 8.15
CA GLY A 236 -3.21 15.51 8.74
C GLY A 236 -1.95 15.44 9.62
N LEU A 237 -1.96 14.54 10.61
CA LEU A 237 -0.85 14.36 11.56
C LEU A 237 0.46 13.90 10.90
N GLY A 238 0.37 12.92 9.98
CA GLY A 238 1.55 12.37 9.32
C GLY A 238 2.33 13.43 8.56
N LYS A 239 1.63 14.29 7.82
CA LYS A 239 2.22 15.42 7.07
C LYS A 239 2.82 16.47 8.00
N THR A 240 2.11 16.84 9.06
CA THR A 240 2.63 17.81 10.05
C THR A 240 3.93 17.32 10.68
N LEU A 241 3.98 16.05 11.09
CA LEU A 241 5.18 15.47 11.69
C LEU A 241 6.32 15.32 10.67
N THR A 242 6.02 14.95 9.42
CA THR A 242 7.01 14.94 8.33
C THR A 242 7.56 16.34 8.07
N ALA A 243 6.71 17.35 7.97
CA ALA A 243 7.14 18.74 7.75
C ALA A 243 7.97 19.27 8.92
N LEU A 244 7.54 19.01 10.16
CA LEU A 244 8.31 19.37 11.36
C LEU A 244 9.66 18.65 11.42
N ALA A 245 9.70 17.34 11.13
CA ALA A 245 10.95 16.60 11.08
C ALA A 245 11.89 17.15 10.00
N PHE A 246 11.34 17.55 8.85
CA PHE A 246 12.10 18.15 7.78
C PHE A 246 12.72 19.49 8.21
N ILE A 247 11.90 20.41 8.73
CA ILE A 247 12.33 21.72 9.25
C ILE A 247 13.41 21.55 10.33
N LEU A 248 13.20 20.62 11.28
CA LEU A 248 14.18 20.33 12.33
C LEU A 248 15.49 19.78 11.76
N SER A 249 15.41 18.94 10.72
CA SER A 249 16.59 18.32 10.10
C SER A 249 17.39 19.25 9.19
N THR A 250 16.77 20.31 8.66
CA THR A 250 17.42 21.30 7.79
C THR A 250 17.73 22.61 8.52
N PHE A 251 17.39 22.71 9.81
CA PHE A 251 17.57 23.92 10.62
C PHE A 251 19.01 24.45 10.59
N ASP A 252 20.01 23.60 10.84
CA ASP A 252 21.41 24.02 10.89
C ASP A 252 21.88 24.53 9.51
N SER A 253 21.45 23.90 8.43
CA SER A 253 21.74 24.32 7.05
C SER A 253 21.05 25.65 6.71
N ALA A 254 19.82 25.87 7.19
CA ALA A 254 19.12 27.14 7.01
C ALA A 254 19.80 28.29 7.78
N VAL A 255 20.28 28.03 9.00
CA VAL A 255 21.07 28.99 9.79
C VAL A 255 22.38 29.32 9.09
N GLN A 256 23.08 28.33 8.55
CA GLN A 256 24.30 28.54 7.78
C GLN A 256 24.05 29.38 6.51
N PHE A 257 23.00 29.08 5.75
CA PHE A 257 22.63 29.86 4.57
C PHE A 257 22.29 31.32 4.92
N MET A 258 21.57 31.56 6.02
CA MET A 258 21.28 32.92 6.50
C MET A 258 22.56 33.68 6.86
N TRP A 259 23.52 33.02 7.50
CA TRP A 259 24.82 33.59 7.85
C TRP A 259 25.63 33.96 6.60
N GLU A 260 25.70 33.06 5.63
CA GLU A 260 26.39 33.26 4.34
C GLU A 260 25.76 34.38 3.49
N LYS A 261 24.47 34.65 3.67
CA LYS A 261 23.72 35.70 2.96
C LYS A 261 23.56 37.01 3.75
N GLY A 262 24.13 37.11 4.95
CA GLY A 262 24.06 38.31 5.79
C GLY A 262 22.63 38.66 6.27
N LEU A 263 21.73 37.68 6.29
CA LEU A 263 20.34 37.86 6.75
C LEU A 263 20.29 37.79 8.28
N LYS A 264 19.63 38.76 8.93
CA LYS A 264 19.45 38.75 10.39
C LYS A 264 18.43 37.67 10.78
N ILE A 265 18.79 36.80 11.72
CA ILE A 265 17.87 35.84 12.32
C ILE A 265 16.79 36.62 13.08
N PRO A 266 15.49 36.44 12.80
CA PRO A 266 14.45 36.98 13.67
C PRO A 266 14.64 36.34 15.05
N SER A 267 14.77 37.16 16.09
CA SER A 267 14.88 36.70 17.47
C SER A 267 13.61 35.93 17.87
N ILE A 268 13.63 34.61 17.71
CA ILE A 268 12.65 33.72 18.32
C ILE A 268 13.03 33.67 19.81
N GLY A 269 12.18 34.26 20.65
CA GLY A 269 12.40 34.34 22.09
C GLY A 269 12.80 32.99 22.66
N HIS A 270 13.88 32.99 23.45
CA HIS A 270 14.37 31.84 24.21
C HIS A 270 13.33 31.39 25.25
N HIS A 271 12.31 30.66 24.83
CA HIS A 271 11.61 29.77 25.74
C HIS A 271 12.30 28.41 25.70
N LYS A 272 13.22 28.22 26.67
CA LYS A 272 13.72 26.89 27.05
C LYS A 272 12.51 25.98 27.28
N TRP A 273 12.31 25.02 26.39
CA TRP A 273 11.39 23.91 26.64
C TRP A 273 12.00 23.08 27.79
N ASN A 274 11.37 23.12 28.97
CA ASN A 274 11.82 22.41 30.16
C ASN A 274 11.07 21.07 30.23
N PRO A 275 11.71 19.92 30.00
CA PRO A 275 11.05 18.62 29.92
C PRO A 275 10.90 17.98 31.31
N GLN A 276 10.37 18.74 32.26
CA GLN A 276 9.88 18.20 33.53
C GLN A 276 8.62 18.97 33.90
N LEU A 277 7.46 18.33 33.72
CA LEU A 277 6.25 18.48 34.51
C LEU A 277 5.20 17.47 33.98
N ASN A 278 5.03 16.39 34.75
CA ASN A 278 3.94 15.41 34.86
C ASN A 278 3.12 15.02 33.63
#